data_AF-A0A2T4VM31-F1
#
_entry.id   AF-A0A2T4VM31-F1
#
_cell.length_a   1.000
_cell.length_b   1.000
_cell.length_c   1.000
_cell.angle_alpha   90.00
_cell.angle_beta   90.00
_cell.angle_gamma   90.00
#
_symmetry.space_group_name_H-M   'P 1'
#
loop_
_entity.id
_entity.type
_entity.pdbx_description
1 polymer ?
#
loop_
_entity_poly.entity_id
_entity_poly.type
_entity_poly.pdbx_seq_one_letter_code
_entity_poly.pdbx_strand_id
1 'polypeptide(L)'
;MPDMLAIISKAVFEKEAAGRAPGDVLPIDRYRSASKHLEPLHNGGRLFLVTVRPPAEALWLVAVLEGLRFDGAEWRAQPNQVPITDITALIPQLRFESGKGIHAAKGALGMSLQTPRALAAGDVTLLLGAAGGAAEERLINLTAHDPQGPLPCLCRRCLPASSEHAEAGGMAFTRNRVETKRRVLHYWLPDDLLPDAQQVAKSVLDALHARLLARN
;
A
#
# COMPACT_ATOMS: atom_id res chain seq x y z
N MET A 1 -0.46 -7.64 15.66
CA MET A 1 -0.28 -8.70 14.64
C MET A 1 1.15 -8.62 14.13
N PRO A 2 1.82 -9.74 13.85
CA PRO A 2 3.22 -9.71 13.42
C PRO A 2 3.33 -9.19 11.98
N ASP A 3 4.24 -8.26 11.77
CA ASP A 3 4.65 -7.80 10.45
C ASP A 3 6.07 -8.27 10.21
N MET A 4 6.29 -9.03 9.14
CA MET A 4 7.57 -9.66 8.85
C MET A 4 8.11 -9.16 7.51
N LEU A 5 9.41 -8.94 7.42
CA LEU A 5 10.12 -8.67 6.17
C LEU A 5 10.91 -9.90 5.74
N ALA A 6 10.81 -10.28 4.46
CA ALA A 6 11.58 -11.38 3.89
C ALA A 6 12.08 -11.02 2.49
N ILE A 7 13.25 -11.56 2.12
CA ILE A 7 13.83 -11.35 0.79
C ILE A 7 13.33 -12.39 -0.21
N ILE A 8 13.03 -11.91 -1.42
CA ILE A 8 12.96 -12.70 -2.65
C ILE A 8 14.30 -12.56 -3.37
N SER A 9 14.95 -13.69 -3.65
CA SER A 9 16.24 -13.68 -4.35
C SER A 9 16.11 -13.08 -5.76
N LYS A 10 17.22 -12.57 -6.29
CA LYS A 10 17.30 -12.06 -7.67
C LYS A 10 16.72 -13.07 -8.68
N ALA A 11 17.09 -14.34 -8.55
CA ALA A 11 16.68 -15.40 -9.46
C ALA A 11 15.16 -15.65 -9.42
N VAL A 12 14.55 -15.64 -8.22
CA VAL A 12 13.10 -15.79 -8.09
C VAL A 12 12.39 -14.58 -8.66
N PHE A 13 12.85 -13.36 -8.35
CA PHE A 13 12.28 -12.14 -8.91
C PHE A 13 12.36 -12.11 -10.44
N GLU A 14 13.50 -12.47 -11.03
CA GLU A 14 13.65 -12.48 -12.49
C GLU A 14 12.78 -13.52 -13.19
N LYS A 15 12.49 -14.64 -12.51
CA LYS A 15 11.57 -15.67 -13.02
C LYS A 15 10.11 -15.24 -12.95
N GLU A 16 9.69 -14.63 -11.84
CA GLU A 16 8.28 -14.33 -11.56
C GLU A 16 7.84 -12.94 -12.01
N ALA A 17 8.78 -12.00 -12.11
CA ALA A 17 8.55 -10.58 -12.38
C ALA A 17 9.41 -10.05 -13.54
N ALA A 18 9.73 -10.91 -14.52
CA ALA A 18 10.51 -10.53 -15.69
C ALA A 18 9.95 -9.25 -16.34
N GLY A 19 10.81 -8.25 -16.53
CA GLY A 19 10.44 -6.95 -17.14
C GLY A 19 9.65 -5.99 -16.25
N ARG A 20 9.38 -6.34 -14.98
CA ARG A 20 8.70 -5.45 -14.03
C ARG A 20 9.64 -4.43 -13.40
N ALA A 21 9.12 -3.24 -13.15
CA ALA A 21 9.84 -2.11 -12.58
C ALA A 21 9.06 -1.48 -11.41
N PRO A 22 9.67 -0.58 -10.62
CA PRO A 22 8.94 0.24 -9.65
C PRO A 22 7.78 0.94 -10.34
N GLY A 23 6.60 0.88 -9.73
CA GLY A 23 5.35 1.28 -10.37
C GLY A 23 4.45 0.11 -10.75
N ASP A 24 5.01 -1.02 -11.16
CA ASP A 24 4.19 -2.19 -11.52
C ASP A 24 3.61 -2.90 -10.30
N VAL A 25 2.49 -3.60 -10.49
CA VAL A 25 1.97 -4.54 -9.50
C VAL A 25 2.33 -5.95 -9.94
N LEU A 26 3.03 -6.68 -9.07
CA LEU A 26 3.24 -8.11 -9.21
C LEU A 26 2.18 -8.83 -8.38
N PRO A 27 1.20 -9.56 -8.97
CA PRO A 27 0.12 -10.22 -8.24
C PRO A 27 0.60 -11.54 -7.62
N ILE A 28 1.77 -11.52 -6.97
CA ILE A 28 2.29 -12.64 -6.22
C ILE A 28 1.36 -12.90 -5.04
N ASP A 29 1.01 -14.16 -4.85
CA ASP A 29 0.05 -14.64 -3.84
C ASP A 29 0.69 -15.68 -2.92
N ARG A 30 2.00 -15.91 -3.05
CA ARG A 30 2.73 -16.95 -2.32
C ARG A 30 4.16 -16.58 -2.00
N TYR A 31 4.68 -17.15 -0.92
CA TYR A 31 6.10 -17.09 -0.55
C TYR A 31 6.59 -18.45 -0.08
N ARG A 32 7.57 -19.02 -0.80
CA ARG A 32 8.11 -20.36 -0.53
C ARG A 32 9.19 -20.32 0.54
N SER A 33 8.83 -20.66 1.77
CA SER A 33 9.77 -20.81 2.88
C SER A 33 9.12 -21.52 4.06
N ALA A 34 9.81 -22.53 4.58
CA ALA A 34 9.49 -23.19 5.84
C ALA A 34 10.38 -22.70 7.00
N SER A 35 10.94 -21.49 6.89
CA SER A 35 11.80 -20.90 7.92
C SER A 35 11.04 -20.74 9.24
N LYS A 36 11.62 -21.23 10.33
CA LYS A 36 11.08 -21.06 11.70
C LYS A 36 10.92 -19.59 12.11
N HIS A 37 11.70 -18.69 11.51
CA HIS A 37 11.56 -17.24 11.75
C HIS A 37 10.21 -16.68 11.31
N LEU A 38 9.46 -17.39 10.45
CA LEU A 38 8.13 -16.99 9.99
C LEU A 38 7.00 -17.57 10.85
N GLU A 39 7.30 -18.44 11.83
CA GLU A 39 6.31 -19.03 12.72
C GLU A 39 5.34 -18.01 13.36
N PRO A 40 5.75 -16.78 13.72
CA PRO A 40 4.80 -15.77 14.23
C PRO A 40 3.60 -15.53 13.30
N LEU A 41 3.77 -15.64 11.98
CA LEU A 41 2.72 -15.40 10.98
C LEU A 41 1.59 -16.44 11.04
N HIS A 42 1.75 -17.56 11.76
CA HIS A 42 0.65 -18.50 12.02
C HIS A 42 -0.50 -17.84 12.79
N ASN A 43 -0.22 -16.81 13.57
CA ASN A 43 -1.21 -16.04 14.32
C ASN A 43 -1.81 -14.89 13.48
N GLY A 44 -1.70 -14.97 12.15
CA GLY A 44 -2.04 -13.89 11.21
C GLY A 44 -0.90 -12.89 11.06
N GLY A 45 -1.17 -11.74 10.42
CA GLY A 45 -0.16 -10.72 10.15
C GLY A 45 0.05 -10.46 8.67
N ARG A 46 1.18 -9.82 8.35
CA ARG A 46 1.57 -9.49 6.97
C ARG A 46 3.02 -9.82 6.70
N LEU A 47 3.29 -10.13 5.44
CA LEU A 47 4.64 -10.44 4.95
C LEU A 47 5.03 -9.43 3.87
N PHE A 48 6.02 -8.61 4.18
CA PHE A 48 6.63 -7.62 3.30
C PHE A 48 7.77 -8.28 2.53
N LEU A 49 7.58 -8.44 1.23
CA LEU A 49 8.55 -9.07 0.36
C LEU A 49 9.43 -8.02 -0.29
N VAL A 50 10.74 -8.13 -0.12
CA VAL A 50 11.72 -7.22 -0.71
C VAL A 50 12.65 -7.95 -1.67
N THR A 51 13.28 -7.23 -2.59
CA THR A 51 14.39 -7.75 -3.40
C THR A 51 15.50 -6.71 -3.51
N VAL A 52 16.73 -7.16 -3.70
CA VAL A 52 17.89 -6.29 -3.91
C VAL A 52 18.26 -6.33 -5.39
N ARG A 53 18.27 -5.18 -6.06
CA ARG A 53 18.51 -5.06 -7.50
C ARG A 53 19.92 -4.51 -7.79
N PRO A 54 20.64 -5.10 -8.76
CA PRO A 54 21.86 -4.50 -9.30
C PRO A 54 21.53 -3.26 -10.15
N PRO A 55 22.50 -2.35 -10.41
CA PRO A 55 23.91 -2.43 -10.02
C PRO A 55 24.24 -1.81 -8.65
N ALA A 56 23.33 -1.04 -8.04
CA ALA A 56 23.62 -0.22 -6.85
C ALA A 56 22.99 -0.73 -5.55
N GLU A 57 22.69 -2.03 -5.46
CA GLU A 57 21.98 -2.64 -4.33
C GLU A 57 20.67 -1.93 -3.97
N ALA A 58 19.91 -1.53 -4.98
CA ALA A 58 18.61 -0.89 -4.75
C ALA A 58 17.67 -1.87 -4.04
N LEU A 59 17.10 -1.45 -2.91
CA LEU A 59 16.16 -2.26 -2.15
C LEU A 59 14.75 -1.92 -2.62
N TRP A 60 14.06 -2.89 -3.22
CA TRP A 60 12.70 -2.71 -3.68
C TRP A 60 11.74 -3.50 -2.78
N LEU A 61 10.68 -2.84 -2.31
CA LEU A 61 9.48 -3.54 -1.83
C LEU A 61 8.77 -4.10 -3.05
N VAL A 62 8.50 -5.40 -3.06
CA VAL A 62 7.91 -6.11 -4.20
C VAL A 62 6.42 -6.38 -3.96
N ALA A 63 6.06 -6.73 -2.73
CA ALA A 63 4.69 -7.07 -2.36
C ALA A 63 4.47 -6.94 -0.85
N VAL A 64 3.20 -6.79 -0.46
CA VAL A 64 2.73 -6.98 0.91
C VAL A 64 1.64 -8.04 0.87
N LEU A 65 1.92 -9.19 1.50
CA LEU A 65 1.00 -10.33 1.52
C LEU A 65 0.19 -10.31 2.81
N GLU A 66 -1.13 -10.42 2.67
CA GLU A 66 -2.10 -10.41 3.78
C GLU A 66 -3.00 -11.65 3.71
N GLY A 67 -3.64 -12.00 4.84
CA GLY A 67 -4.48 -13.21 4.91
C GLY A 67 -3.69 -14.50 4.79
N LEU A 68 -2.48 -14.51 5.37
CA LEU A 68 -1.49 -15.57 5.24
C LEU A 68 -1.98 -16.92 5.79
N ARG A 69 -1.70 -17.99 5.03
CA ARG A 69 -1.91 -19.40 5.43
C ARG A 69 -0.71 -20.24 5.03
N PHE A 70 -0.15 -20.99 5.96
CA PHE A 70 0.95 -21.91 5.67
C PHE A 70 0.43 -23.30 5.30
N ASP A 71 0.91 -23.88 4.21
CA ASP A 71 0.51 -25.21 3.72
C ASP A 71 1.52 -26.33 4.03
N GLY A 72 2.56 -26.03 4.82
CA GLY A 72 3.65 -26.94 5.15
C GLY A 72 4.93 -26.69 4.35
N ALA A 73 4.85 -25.96 3.23
CA ALA A 73 6.01 -25.62 2.40
C ALA A 73 6.04 -24.13 2.00
N GLU A 74 4.88 -23.52 1.78
CA GLU A 74 4.77 -22.12 1.39
C GLU A 74 3.66 -21.39 2.15
N TRP A 75 3.83 -20.07 2.24
CA TRP A 75 2.82 -19.14 2.74
C TRP A 75 1.97 -18.66 1.57
N ARG A 76 0.66 -18.86 1.63
CA ARG A 76 -0.32 -18.39 0.65
C ARG A 76 -1.08 -17.19 1.19
N ALA A 77 -1.45 -16.26 0.31
CA ALA A 77 -2.12 -15.01 0.63
C ALA A 77 -3.14 -14.65 -0.44
N GLN A 78 -3.87 -13.55 -0.22
CA GLN A 78 -4.57 -12.89 -1.33
C GLN A 78 -3.55 -12.33 -2.34
N PRO A 79 -3.91 -12.23 -3.63
CA PRO A 79 -3.03 -11.62 -4.64
C PRO A 79 -2.62 -10.20 -4.26
N ASN A 80 -1.31 -9.94 -4.27
CA ASN A 80 -0.76 -8.63 -3.95
C ASN A 80 -1.31 -7.53 -4.88
N GLN A 81 -1.66 -6.40 -4.27
CA GLN A 81 -2.07 -5.17 -4.97
C GLN A 81 -1.08 -4.02 -4.76
N VAL A 82 -0.10 -4.20 -3.85
CA VAL A 82 0.91 -3.19 -3.56
C VAL A 82 1.93 -3.14 -4.69
N PRO A 83 2.24 -1.96 -5.22
CA PRO A 83 3.19 -1.87 -6.31
C PRO A 83 4.63 -2.05 -5.85
N ILE A 84 5.45 -2.52 -6.77
CA ILE A 84 6.89 -2.52 -6.62
C ILE A 84 7.32 -1.07 -6.39
N THR A 85 8.10 -0.86 -5.33
CA THR A 85 8.49 0.48 -4.87
C THR A 85 9.96 0.46 -4.51
N ASP A 86 10.73 1.42 -5.02
CA ASP A 86 12.11 1.61 -4.58
C ASP A 86 12.11 2.25 -3.18
N ILE A 87 12.59 1.48 -2.20
CA ILE A 87 12.65 1.88 -0.79
C ILE A 87 14.10 2.04 -0.32
N THR A 88 15.07 2.19 -1.25
CA THR A 88 16.50 2.30 -0.93
C THR A 88 16.77 3.44 0.06
N ALA A 89 16.07 4.56 -0.07
CA ALA A 89 16.20 5.71 0.82
C ALA A 89 15.71 5.44 2.27
N LEU A 90 14.94 4.37 2.50
CA LEU A 90 14.45 3.98 3.82
C LEU A 90 15.43 3.12 4.61
N ILE A 91 16.44 2.51 3.96
CA ILE A 91 17.45 1.66 4.62
C ILE A 91 18.02 2.27 5.92
N PRO A 92 18.46 3.55 5.97
CA PRO A 92 19.01 4.13 7.20
C PRO A 92 17.96 4.38 8.30
N GLN A 93 16.68 4.32 7.97
CA GLN A 93 15.57 4.57 8.89
C GLN A 93 14.99 3.28 9.49
N LEU A 94 15.11 2.15 8.78
CA LEU A 94 14.61 0.86 9.24
C LEU A 94 15.34 0.42 10.53
N ARG A 95 14.58 -0.04 11.53
CA ARG A 95 15.13 -0.48 12.83
C ARG A 95 14.84 -1.95 13.15
N PHE A 96 13.77 -2.52 12.61
CA PHE A 96 13.21 -3.82 12.99
C PHE A 96 12.83 -3.87 14.47
N GLU A 97 12.12 -4.92 14.90
CA GLU A 97 11.86 -5.13 16.34
C GLU A 97 13.16 -5.25 17.15
N SER A 98 14.24 -5.72 16.51
CA SER A 98 15.55 -5.82 17.15
C SER A 98 16.24 -4.48 17.47
N GLY A 99 15.77 -3.36 16.89
CA GLY A 99 16.39 -2.04 16.99
C GLY A 99 17.70 -1.85 16.21
N LYS A 100 18.27 -2.92 15.63
CA LYS A 100 19.59 -2.91 14.97
C LYS A 100 19.56 -2.38 13.53
N GLY A 101 18.40 -2.31 12.89
CA GLY A 101 18.30 -1.91 11.48
C GLY A 101 19.07 -2.82 10.51
N ILE A 102 19.50 -2.25 9.38
CA ILE A 102 20.27 -2.97 8.35
C ILE A 102 21.74 -2.52 8.43
N HIS A 103 22.60 -3.41 8.92
CA HIS A 103 24.04 -3.28 8.80
C HIS A 103 24.53 -4.29 7.75
N ALA A 104 24.86 -3.79 6.55
CA ALA A 104 25.43 -4.59 5.48
C ALA A 104 26.68 -3.91 4.95
N ALA A 105 27.72 -4.69 4.69
CA ALA A 105 28.85 -4.20 3.91
C ALA A 105 28.40 -3.93 2.46
N LYS A 106 29.13 -3.06 1.76
CA LYS A 106 28.90 -2.80 0.33
C LYS A 106 28.96 -4.13 -0.46
N GLY A 107 27.93 -4.41 -1.23
CA GLY A 107 27.75 -5.64 -2.00
C GLY A 107 27.08 -6.79 -1.23
N ALA A 108 26.79 -6.63 0.06
CA ALA A 108 26.27 -7.69 0.94
C ALA A 108 24.83 -7.46 1.40
N LEU A 109 24.09 -6.48 0.85
CA LEU A 109 22.74 -6.16 1.30
C LEU A 109 21.79 -7.36 1.15
N GLY A 110 21.83 -8.04 -0.01
CA GLY A 110 21.01 -9.22 -0.25
C GLY A 110 21.31 -10.37 0.71
N MET A 111 22.57 -10.55 1.11
CA MET A 111 22.97 -11.57 2.09
C MET A 111 22.48 -11.21 3.49
N SER A 112 22.57 -9.94 3.90
CA SER A 112 22.12 -9.46 5.22
C SER A 112 20.62 -9.70 5.45
N LEU A 113 19.82 -9.74 4.38
CA LEU A 113 18.36 -9.89 4.44
C LEU A 113 17.86 -11.33 4.24
N GLN A 114 18.74 -12.34 4.16
CA GLN A 114 18.36 -13.74 3.95
C GLN A 114 17.46 -14.31 5.05
N THR A 115 17.67 -13.90 6.30
CA THR A 115 16.84 -14.29 7.42
C THR A 115 15.64 -13.34 7.53
N PRO A 116 14.39 -13.85 7.49
CA PRO A 116 13.21 -13.01 7.74
C PRO A 116 13.29 -12.29 9.08
N ARG A 117 12.84 -11.03 9.12
CA ARG A 117 12.93 -10.16 10.30
C ARG A 117 11.57 -9.60 10.68
N ALA A 118 11.29 -9.53 11.97
CA ALA A 118 10.11 -8.82 12.45
C ALA A 118 10.29 -7.30 12.29
N LEU A 119 9.29 -6.63 11.75
CA LEU A 119 9.25 -5.19 11.54
C LEU A 119 8.70 -4.50 12.79
N ALA A 120 9.32 -3.38 13.17
CA ALA A 120 8.70 -2.51 14.16
C ALA A 120 7.54 -1.73 13.52
N ALA A 121 6.58 -1.28 14.33
CA ALA A 121 5.43 -0.49 13.84
C ALA A 121 5.85 0.77 13.06
N GLY A 122 6.97 1.40 13.44
CA GLY A 122 7.54 2.53 12.70
C GLY A 122 8.04 2.13 11.30
N ASP A 123 8.68 0.96 11.16
CA ASP A 123 9.15 0.47 9.86
C ASP A 123 7.97 0.16 8.93
N VAL A 124 6.92 -0.45 9.47
CA VAL A 124 5.68 -0.74 8.75
C VAL A 124 5.08 0.56 8.20
N THR A 125 5.04 1.61 9.02
CA THR A 125 4.55 2.92 8.62
C THR A 125 5.38 3.51 7.48
N LEU A 126 6.71 3.42 7.55
CA LEU A 126 7.61 3.88 6.49
C LEU A 126 7.40 3.10 5.18
N LEU A 127 7.33 1.77 5.26
CA LEU A 127 7.18 0.90 4.10
C LEU A 127 5.83 1.10 3.40
N LEU A 128 4.73 1.13 4.17
CA LEU A 128 3.40 1.37 3.64
C LEU A 128 3.24 2.81 3.14
N GLY A 129 3.86 3.79 3.79
CA GLY A 129 3.88 5.17 3.32
C GLY A 129 4.57 5.31 1.97
N ALA A 130 5.72 4.66 1.78
CA ALA A 130 6.41 4.65 0.48
C ALA A 130 5.62 3.91 -0.60
N ALA A 131 5.01 2.77 -0.27
CA ALA A 131 4.24 1.97 -1.21
C ALA A 131 2.87 2.59 -1.56
N GLY A 132 2.26 3.27 -0.57
CA GLY A 132 0.96 3.93 -0.63
C GLY A 132 1.02 5.34 -1.21
N GLY A 133 2.14 6.05 -1.07
CA GLY A 133 2.37 7.34 -1.72
C GLY A 133 2.23 7.25 -3.24
N ALA A 134 2.60 6.11 -3.83
CA ALA A 134 2.37 5.84 -5.24
C ALA A 134 0.97 5.27 -5.56
N ALA A 135 0.23 4.72 -4.59
CA ALA A 135 -1.11 4.16 -4.77
C ALA A 135 -2.19 5.26 -4.73
N GLU A 136 -2.12 6.22 -3.80
CA GLU A 136 -2.97 7.42 -3.81
C GLU A 136 -2.70 8.30 -5.05
N GLU A 137 -1.43 8.39 -5.51
CA GLU A 137 -1.09 9.05 -6.78
C GLU A 137 -1.59 8.32 -8.05
N ARG A 138 -1.98 7.04 -7.92
CA ARG A 138 -2.43 6.18 -9.03
C ARG A 138 -3.93 5.94 -9.08
N LEU A 139 -4.68 6.35 -8.06
CA LEU A 139 -6.12 6.44 -8.17
C LEU A 139 -6.44 7.62 -9.09
N ILE A 140 -7.19 7.35 -10.16
CA ILE A 140 -7.70 8.42 -11.00
C ILE A 140 -8.78 9.13 -10.19
N ASN A 141 -8.45 10.28 -9.60
CA ASN A 141 -9.43 11.13 -8.94
C ASN A 141 -10.42 11.66 -9.97
N LEU A 142 -11.69 11.31 -9.79
CA LEU A 142 -12.81 11.66 -10.65
C LEU A 142 -13.52 12.95 -10.24
N THR A 143 -13.17 13.52 -9.09
CA THR A 143 -13.75 14.78 -8.62
C THR A 143 -13.32 15.92 -9.53
N ALA A 144 -14.30 16.55 -10.20
CA ALA A 144 -14.07 17.67 -11.09
C ALA A 144 -13.57 18.89 -10.31
N HIS A 145 -12.78 19.73 -10.98
CA HIS A 145 -12.40 21.01 -10.40
C HIS A 145 -13.60 21.96 -10.36
N ASP A 146 -13.91 22.46 -9.17
CA ASP A 146 -14.93 23.47 -8.92
C ASP A 146 -14.35 24.55 -8.01
N PRO A 147 -13.84 25.65 -8.59
CA PRO A 147 -13.29 26.76 -7.81
C PRO A 147 -14.35 27.73 -7.28
N GLN A 148 -15.62 27.59 -7.69
CA GLN A 148 -16.71 28.50 -7.33
C GLN A 148 -17.65 27.90 -6.28
N GLY A 149 -17.51 26.60 -5.98
CA GLY A 149 -18.27 25.91 -4.96
C GLY A 149 -18.04 26.50 -3.55
N PRO A 150 -19.05 26.42 -2.67
CA PRO A 150 -18.96 26.94 -1.31
C PRO A 150 -18.05 26.11 -0.40
N LEU A 151 -17.60 24.94 -0.85
CA LEU A 151 -16.70 24.04 -0.13
C LEU A 151 -15.35 23.92 -0.85
N PRO A 152 -14.25 23.66 -0.13
CA PRO A 152 -12.95 23.46 -0.76
C PRO A 152 -12.98 22.34 -1.80
N CYS A 153 -12.43 22.62 -2.98
CA CYS A 153 -12.42 21.67 -4.08
C CYS A 153 -11.61 20.41 -3.73
N LEU A 154 -12.12 19.24 -4.11
CA LEU A 154 -11.47 17.94 -3.87
C LEU A 154 -10.90 17.30 -5.15
N CYS A 155 -10.72 18.09 -6.21
CA CYS A 155 -10.05 17.62 -7.42
C CYS A 155 -8.57 17.32 -7.16
N ARG A 156 -7.91 16.62 -8.08
CA ARG A 156 -6.49 16.25 -7.96
C ARG A 156 -5.57 17.42 -7.58
N ARG A 157 -5.81 18.61 -8.11
CA ARG A 157 -4.98 19.81 -7.86
C ARG A 157 -5.22 20.42 -6.48
N CYS A 158 -6.45 20.39 -5.98
CA CYS A 158 -6.84 21.09 -4.76
C CYS A 158 -6.77 20.20 -3.52
N LEU A 159 -6.96 18.88 -3.69
CA LEU A 159 -7.00 17.90 -2.60
C LEU A 159 -5.82 17.99 -1.61
N PRO A 160 -4.54 18.17 -2.04
CA PRO A 160 -3.42 18.27 -1.11
C PRO A 160 -3.48 19.47 -0.16
N ALA A 161 -4.18 20.55 -0.55
CA ALA A 161 -4.37 21.74 0.27
C ALA A 161 -5.73 21.77 0.98
N SER A 162 -6.64 20.85 0.64
CA SER A 162 -7.96 20.75 1.26
C SER A 162 -7.88 20.01 2.59
N SER A 163 -8.52 20.55 3.61
CA SER A 163 -8.68 19.95 4.94
C SER A 163 -9.55 18.68 4.91
N GLU A 164 -9.56 17.93 6.01
CA GLU A 164 -10.49 16.81 6.22
C GLU A 164 -11.90 17.28 6.61
N HIS A 165 -12.03 18.51 7.13
CA HIS A 165 -13.29 19.10 7.54
C HIS A 165 -13.48 20.46 6.87
N ALA A 166 -14.71 20.82 6.56
CA ALA A 166 -15.07 22.12 6.00
C ALA A 166 -16.45 22.56 6.51
N GLU A 167 -16.67 23.87 6.53
CA GLU A 167 -17.97 24.44 6.87
C GLU A 167 -18.47 25.29 5.71
N ALA A 168 -19.77 25.19 5.40
CA ALA A 168 -20.42 26.01 4.41
C ALA A 168 -21.92 26.16 4.72
N GLY A 169 -22.44 27.39 4.64
CA GLY A 169 -23.87 27.65 4.86
C GLY A 169 -24.37 27.24 6.24
N GLY A 170 -23.52 27.28 7.27
CA GLY A 170 -23.87 26.87 8.63
C GLY A 170 -23.92 25.35 8.86
N MET A 171 -23.48 24.54 7.89
CA MET A 171 -23.34 23.10 8.03
C MET A 171 -21.86 22.70 8.05
N ALA A 172 -21.53 21.69 8.84
CA ALA A 172 -20.23 21.07 8.88
C ALA A 172 -20.20 19.83 7.97
N PHE A 173 -19.05 19.61 7.35
CA PHE A 173 -18.82 18.52 6.43
C PHE A 173 -17.49 17.83 6.73
N THR A 174 -17.51 16.52 6.59
CA THR A 174 -16.33 15.66 6.66
C THR A 174 -16.03 15.10 5.27
N ARG A 175 -14.76 15.16 4.89
CA ARG A 175 -14.29 14.63 3.61
C ARG A 175 -14.41 13.12 3.61
N ASN A 176 -14.95 12.58 2.52
CA ASN A 176 -15.13 11.15 2.34
C ASN A 176 -14.78 10.74 0.90
N ARG A 177 -14.67 9.44 0.65
CA ARG A 177 -14.33 8.89 -0.66
C ARG A 177 -14.92 7.52 -0.92
N VAL A 178 -15.15 7.22 -2.18
CA VAL A 178 -15.44 5.86 -2.67
C VAL A 178 -14.48 5.48 -3.78
N GLU A 179 -14.18 4.19 -3.88
CA GLU A 179 -13.18 3.66 -4.81
C GLU A 179 -13.74 2.53 -5.66
N THR A 180 -13.39 2.50 -6.95
CA THR A 180 -13.70 1.38 -7.86
C THR A 180 -12.70 1.33 -8.99
N LYS A 181 -12.21 0.12 -9.35
CA LYS A 181 -11.34 -0.11 -10.53
C LYS A 181 -10.24 0.96 -10.70
N ARG A 182 -9.47 1.23 -9.63
CA ARG A 182 -8.40 2.25 -9.57
C ARG A 182 -8.85 3.71 -9.78
N ARG A 183 -10.12 4.00 -9.56
CA ARG A 183 -10.68 5.35 -9.60
C ARG A 183 -11.20 5.69 -8.21
N VAL A 184 -11.02 6.93 -7.82
CA VAL A 184 -11.52 7.46 -6.55
C VAL A 184 -12.41 8.65 -6.82
N LEU A 185 -13.52 8.75 -6.10
CA LEU A 185 -14.35 9.94 -6.08
C LEU A 185 -14.36 10.47 -4.66
N HIS A 186 -13.78 11.66 -4.46
CA HIS A 186 -13.85 12.39 -3.20
C HIS A 186 -15.09 13.28 -3.18
N TYR A 187 -15.75 13.35 -2.03
CA TYR A 187 -16.93 14.18 -1.81
C TYR A 187 -16.99 14.66 -0.35
N TRP A 188 -17.77 15.71 -0.13
CA TRP A 188 -18.07 16.21 1.21
C TRP A 188 -19.34 15.54 1.72
N LEU A 189 -19.27 14.91 2.89
CA LEU A 189 -20.39 14.32 3.60
C LEU A 189 -20.84 15.28 4.70
N PRO A 190 -22.10 15.74 4.72
CA PRO A 190 -22.63 16.49 5.86
C PRO A 190 -22.45 15.70 7.16
N ASP A 191 -22.03 16.36 8.23
CA ASP A 191 -21.74 15.70 9.50
C ASP A 191 -22.97 15.01 10.10
N ASP A 192 -24.17 15.54 9.85
CA ASP A 192 -25.46 14.94 10.24
C ASP A 192 -25.68 13.54 9.62
N LEU A 193 -25.02 13.23 8.51
CA LEU A 193 -25.08 11.94 7.82
C LEU A 193 -23.92 11.00 8.17
N LEU A 194 -23.01 11.40 9.07
CA LEU A 194 -21.92 10.52 9.53
C LEU A 194 -22.42 9.19 10.12
N PRO A 195 -23.52 9.13 10.90
CA PRO A 195 -24.05 7.85 11.39
C PRO A 195 -24.42 6.89 10.25
N ASP A 196 -24.81 7.44 9.09
CA ASP A 196 -25.22 6.69 7.90
C ASP A 196 -24.12 6.65 6.82
N ALA A 197 -22.87 7.00 7.15
CA ALA A 197 -21.78 7.18 6.19
C ALA A 197 -21.57 5.97 5.28
N GLN A 198 -21.73 4.74 5.79
CA GLN A 198 -21.62 3.52 5.00
C GLN A 198 -22.73 3.40 3.94
N GLN A 199 -23.97 3.74 4.31
CA GLN A 199 -25.10 3.70 3.39
C GLN A 199 -24.96 4.78 2.32
N VAL A 200 -24.53 5.99 2.70
CA VAL A 200 -24.22 7.06 1.74
C VAL A 200 -23.09 6.65 0.80
N ALA A 201 -21.99 6.12 1.32
CA ALA A 201 -20.87 5.64 0.50
C ALA A 201 -21.31 4.57 -0.51
N LYS A 202 -22.18 3.63 -0.09
CA LYS A 202 -22.77 2.65 -1.02
C LYS A 202 -23.56 3.33 -2.13
N SER A 203 -24.44 4.28 -1.81
CA SER A 203 -25.21 5.02 -2.81
C SER A 203 -24.33 5.80 -3.78
N VAL A 204 -23.26 6.45 -3.29
CA VAL A 204 -22.29 7.15 -4.16
C VAL A 204 -21.54 6.16 -5.06
N LEU A 205 -21.12 5.01 -4.53
CA LEU A 205 -20.42 3.97 -5.28
C LEU A 205 -21.30 3.38 -6.40
N ASP A 206 -22.57 3.09 -6.10
CA ASP A 206 -23.54 2.57 -7.07
C ASP A 206 -23.77 3.57 -8.21
N ALA A 207 -23.96 4.85 -7.89
CA ALA A 207 -24.07 5.92 -8.88
C ALA A 207 -22.80 6.07 -9.73
N LEU A 208 -21.63 5.94 -9.10
CA LEU A 208 -20.34 5.95 -9.80
C LEU A 208 -20.22 4.78 -10.76
N HIS A 209 -20.57 3.56 -10.35
CA HIS A 209 -20.55 2.37 -11.22
C HIS A 209 -21.46 2.56 -12.44
N ALA A 210 -22.70 3.03 -12.22
CA ALA A 210 -23.65 3.28 -13.31
C ALA A 210 -23.10 4.26 -14.35
N ARG A 211 -22.49 5.38 -13.90
CA ARG A 211 -21.86 6.36 -14.81
C ARG A 211 -20.65 5.81 -15.57
N LEU A 212 -19.85 4.96 -14.93
CA LEU A 212 -18.67 4.37 -15.57
C LEU A 212 -19.06 3.33 -16.63
N LEU A 213 -20.15 2.59 -16.41
CA LEU A 213 -20.69 1.65 -17.40
C LEU A 213 -21.28 2.37 -18.61
N ALA A 214 -21.98 3.50 -18.40
CA ALA A 214 -22.57 4.29 -19.49
C ALA A 214 -21.55 5.03 -20.39
N ARG A 215 -20.25 5.01 -20.04
CA ARG A 215 -19.17 5.69 -20.79
C ARG A 215 -18.29 4.74 -21.61
N ASN A 216 -18.54 3.43 -21.52
CA ASN A 216 -17.91 2.40 -22.36
C ASN A 216 -18.88 1.95 -23.45
#